data_AF-A0A844HEC3-F1
#
_entry.id   AF-A0A844HEC3-F1
#
_cell.length_a   1.000
_cell.length_b   1.000
_cell.length_c   1.000
_cell.angle_alpha   90.00
_cell.angle_beta   90.00
_cell.angle_gamma   90.00
#
_symmetry.space_group_name_H-M   'P 1'
#
loop_
_entity.id
_entity.type
_entity.pdbx_description
1 polymer ?
#
loop_
_entity_poly.entity_id
_entity_poly.type
_entity_poly.pdbx_seq_one_letter_code
_entity_poly.pdbx_strand_id
1 'polypeptide(L)'
;MTMMPNVIQFQPRPQQTALRRPRLLVRAARIGAASFNRKRELPRLLKCDELPSPEAALARLRAEEAQLNAARLDAQADYDLQRHVLVMIAILAEMALLVPAAVTYPGTAIPARP
;
A
#
# COMPACT_ATOMS: atom_id res chain seq x y z
N MET A 1 -12.64 32.27 38.01
CA MET A 1 -13.34 31.19 37.29
C MET A 1 -12.34 30.56 36.32
N THR A 2 -12.00 29.31 36.59
CA THR A 2 -10.79 28.61 36.17
C THR A 2 -10.77 28.30 34.66
N MET A 3 -9.66 28.65 34.01
CA MET A 3 -9.32 28.28 32.63
C MET A 3 -9.24 26.76 32.48
N MET A 4 -9.97 26.19 31.53
CA MET A 4 -9.77 24.80 31.10
C MET A 4 -8.69 24.76 30.01
N PRO A 5 -7.56 24.06 30.18
CA PRO A 5 -6.60 23.90 29.10
C PRO A 5 -7.11 22.85 28.11
N ASN A 6 -7.12 23.23 26.83
CA ASN A 6 -7.38 22.35 25.69
C ASN A 6 -6.22 21.36 25.55
N VAL A 7 -6.38 20.19 26.18
CA VAL A 7 -5.45 19.08 26.05
C VAL A 7 -5.70 18.41 24.71
N ILE A 8 -4.80 18.65 23.74
CA ILE A 8 -4.68 17.80 22.56
C ILE A 8 -4.35 16.40 23.09
N GLN A 9 -5.34 15.52 23.19
CA GLN A 9 -5.09 14.12 23.45
C GLN A 9 -4.35 13.57 22.23
N PHE A 10 -3.04 13.42 22.35
CA PHE A 10 -2.28 12.59 21.43
C PHE A 10 -2.83 11.18 21.56
N GLN A 11 -3.76 10.81 20.68
CA GLN A 11 -4.15 9.42 20.53
C GLN A 11 -2.99 8.73 19.80
N PRO A 12 -2.22 7.84 20.47
CA PRO A 12 -1.25 7.03 19.75
C PRO A 12 -2.04 6.22 18.72
N ARG A 13 -1.69 6.38 17.44
CA ARG A 13 -2.28 5.56 16.38
C ARG A 13 -2.09 4.09 16.82
N PRO A 14 -3.16 3.31 16.98
CA PRO A 14 -3.04 1.94 17.45
C PRO A 14 -1.99 1.27 16.58
N GLN A 15 -0.96 0.70 17.22
CA GLN A 15 0.03 -0.12 16.55
C GLN A 15 -0.76 -1.23 15.90
N GLN A 16 -1.04 -1.07 14.60
CA GLN A 16 -1.48 -2.16 13.76
C GLN A 16 -0.46 -3.24 14.00
N THR A 17 -0.87 -4.32 14.66
CA THR A 17 -0.10 -5.55 14.83
C THR A 17 0.60 -5.76 13.51
N ALA A 18 1.91 -5.46 13.51
CA ALA A 18 2.61 -5.26 12.27
C ALA A 18 2.41 -6.54 11.48
N LEU A 19 1.65 -6.46 10.39
CA LEU A 19 1.66 -7.51 9.39
C LEU A 19 3.15 -7.78 9.20
N ARG A 20 3.62 -8.97 9.58
CA ARG A 20 5.03 -9.37 9.55
C ARG A 20 5.49 -9.51 8.09
N ARG A 21 5.06 -8.61 7.21
CA ARG A 21 5.68 -8.35 5.93
C ARG A 21 7.07 -7.83 6.27
N PRO A 22 8.14 -8.57 5.93
CA PRO A 22 9.50 -8.13 6.17
C PRO A 22 9.63 -6.70 5.67
N ARG A 23 10.10 -5.78 6.52
CA ARG A 23 10.23 -4.34 6.17
C ARG A 23 10.99 -4.14 4.85
N LEU A 24 11.84 -5.11 4.50
CA LEU A 24 12.55 -5.21 3.24
C LEU A 24 11.63 -5.36 2.01
N LEU A 25 10.60 -6.23 2.05
CA LEU A 25 9.68 -6.42 0.93
C LEU A 25 8.90 -5.15 0.61
N VAL A 26 8.37 -4.51 1.65
CA VAL A 26 7.64 -3.24 1.50
C VAL A 26 8.57 -2.15 0.98
N ARG A 27 9.83 -2.10 1.44
CA ARG A 27 10.82 -1.13 0.95
C ARG A 27 11.17 -1.36 -0.53
N ALA A 28 11.43 -2.60 -0.92
CA ALA A 28 11.68 -2.98 -2.31
C ALA A 28 10.48 -2.62 -3.19
N ALA A 29 9.27 -2.93 -2.72
CA ALA A 29 8.05 -2.64 -3.44
C ALA A 29 7.81 -1.14 -3.64
N ARG A 30 8.10 -0.31 -2.63
CA ARG A 30 7.99 1.15 -2.74
C ARG A 30 8.95 1.73 -3.78
N ILE A 31 10.18 1.21 -3.85
CA ILE A 31 11.16 1.64 -4.86
C ILE A 31 10.69 1.20 -6.26
N GLY A 32 10.24 -0.04 -6.40
CA GLY A 32 9.78 -0.58 -7.68
C GLY A 32 8.47 0.01 -8.19
N ALA A 33 7.57 0.45 -7.30
CA ALA A 33 6.29 1.06 -7.65
C ALA A 33 6.46 2.32 -8.52
N ALA A 34 7.56 3.07 -8.36
CA ALA A 34 7.84 4.24 -9.19
C ALA A 34 8.09 3.90 -10.67
N SER A 35 8.51 2.66 -10.97
CA SER A 35 8.79 2.18 -12.34
C SER A 35 7.74 1.20 -12.86
N PHE A 36 6.66 0.96 -12.11
CA PHE A 36 5.64 -0.01 -12.46
C PHE A 36 4.82 0.45 -13.66
N ASN A 37 4.76 -0.36 -14.72
CA ASN A 37 3.92 -0.11 -15.87
C ASN A 37 2.71 -1.06 -15.86
N ARG A 38 1.55 -0.52 -15.46
CA ARG A 38 0.30 -1.27 -15.34
C ARG A 38 -0.06 -2.06 -16.61
N LYS A 39 0.07 -1.46 -17.80
CA LYS A 39 -0.31 -2.07 -19.08
C LYS A 39 0.56 -3.25 -19.47
N ARG A 40 1.83 -3.26 -19.04
CA ARG A 40 2.79 -4.31 -19.38
C ARG A 40 2.90 -5.39 -18.31
N GLU A 41 2.97 -4.97 -17.05
CA GLU A 41 3.28 -5.85 -15.91
C GLU A 41 2.05 -6.56 -15.37
N LEU A 42 0.88 -5.90 -15.33
CA LEU A 42 -0.33 -6.48 -14.73
C LEU A 42 -0.84 -7.72 -15.49
N PRO A 43 -0.93 -7.72 -16.84
CA PRO A 43 -1.28 -8.91 -17.61
C PRO A 43 -0.35 -10.10 -17.37
N ARG A 44 0.97 -9.83 -17.25
CA ARG A 44 1.99 -10.85 -17.00
C ARG A 44 1.90 -11.44 -15.59
N LEU A 45 1.59 -10.61 -14.60
CA LEU A 45 1.46 -11.05 -13.21
C LEU A 45 0.19 -11.86 -12.99
N LEU A 46 -0.94 -11.36 -13.48
CA LEU A 46 -2.27 -11.97 -13.30
C LEU A 46 -2.61 -13.04 -14.35
N LYS A 47 -1.74 -13.25 -15.35
CA LYS A 47 -1.97 -14.15 -16.49
C LYS A 47 -3.33 -13.90 -17.14
N CYS A 48 -3.61 -12.64 -17.47
CA CYS A 48 -4.88 -12.22 -18.08
C CYS A 48 -4.62 -11.36 -19.32
N ASP A 49 -5.45 -11.54 -20.35
CA ASP A 49 -5.29 -10.82 -21.62
C ASP A 49 -5.89 -9.40 -21.56
N GLU A 50 -6.96 -9.22 -20.78
CA GLU A 50 -7.60 -7.93 -20.57
C GLU A 50 -7.17 -7.30 -19.24
N LEU A 51 -7.04 -5.95 -19.23
CA LEU A 51 -6.73 -5.22 -18.01
C LEU A 51 -7.97 -5.09 -17.11
N PRO A 52 -7.99 -5.69 -15.92
CA PRO A 52 -9.11 -5.55 -14.99
C PRO A 52 -9.23 -4.12 -14.44
N SER A 53 -10.38 -3.79 -13.85
CA SER A 53 -10.53 -2.59 -13.04
C SER A 53 -9.54 -2.60 -11.87
N PRO A 54 -9.10 -1.43 -11.35
CA PRO A 54 -8.17 -1.38 -10.23
C PRO A 54 -8.63 -2.15 -8.98
N GLU A 55 -9.94 -2.13 -8.69
CA GLU A 55 -10.53 -2.90 -7.59
C GLU A 55 -10.41 -4.43 -7.81
N ALA A 56 -10.77 -4.91 -9.00
CA ALA A 56 -10.68 -6.32 -9.35
C ALA A 56 -9.22 -6.80 -9.41
N ALA A 57 -8.32 -5.97 -9.93
CA ALA A 57 -6.87 -6.22 -9.93
C ALA A 57 -6.36 -6.41 -8.49
N LEU A 58 -6.72 -5.48 -7.60
CA LEU A 58 -6.29 -5.49 -6.20
C LEU A 58 -6.79 -6.73 -5.45
N ALA A 59 -8.03 -7.15 -5.68
CA ALA A 59 -8.59 -8.36 -5.07
C ALA A 59 -7.77 -9.60 -5.45
N ARG A 60 -7.44 -9.76 -6.74
CA ARG A 60 -6.63 -10.89 -7.24
C ARG A 60 -5.20 -10.84 -6.72
N LEU A 61 -4.57 -9.66 -6.74
CA LEU A 61 -3.21 -9.48 -6.24
C LEU A 61 -3.09 -9.80 -4.75
N ARG A 62 -4.11 -9.46 -3.94
CA ARG A 62 -4.14 -9.81 -2.50
C ARG A 62 -4.23 -11.31 -2.27
N ALA A 63 -5.01 -12.03 -3.08
CA ALA A 63 -5.08 -13.49 -3.00
C ALA A 63 -3.72 -14.11 -3.31
N GLU A 64 -3.04 -13.62 -4.35
CA GLU A 64 -1.71 -14.11 -4.71
C GLU A 64 -0.63 -13.76 -3.68
N GLU A 65 -0.68 -12.56 -3.08
CA GLU A 65 0.22 -12.21 -1.98
C GLU A 65 0.02 -13.11 -0.77
N ALA A 66 -1.22 -13.47 -0.43
CA ALA A 66 -1.50 -14.38 0.67
C ALA A 66 -0.88 -15.77 0.42
N GLN A 67 -0.98 -16.28 -0.81
CA GLN A 67 -0.35 -17.54 -1.21
C GLN A 67 1.18 -17.48 -1.09
N LEU A 68 1.80 -16.42 -1.60
CA LEU A 68 3.26 -16.25 -1.52
C LEU A 68 3.74 -16.05 -0.09
N ASN A 69 2.97 -15.37 0.76
CA ASN A 69 3.29 -15.24 2.17
C ASN A 69 3.15 -16.57 2.91
N ALA A 70 2.17 -17.41 2.58
CA ALA A 70 2.07 -18.76 3.14
C ALA A 70 3.29 -19.61 2.73
N ALA A 71 3.63 -19.64 1.43
CA ALA A 71 4.80 -20.34 0.92
C ALA A 71 6.11 -19.88 1.61
N ARG A 72 6.24 -18.57 1.87
CA ARG A 72 7.38 -18.00 2.61
C ARG A 72 7.44 -18.48 4.07
N LEU A 73 6.29 -18.58 4.74
CA LEU A 73 6.21 -18.99 6.15
C LEU A 73 6.48 -20.48 6.31
N ASP A 74 6.01 -21.28 5.36
CA ASP A 74 6.21 -22.73 5.33
C ASP A 74 7.57 -23.14 4.72
N ALA A 75 8.39 -22.16 4.31
CA ALA A 75 9.68 -22.35 3.66
C ALA A 75 9.61 -23.31 2.46
N GLN A 76 8.55 -23.18 1.66
CA GLN A 76 8.33 -24.02 0.49
C GLN A 76 9.48 -23.87 -0.52
N ALA A 77 9.87 -24.97 -1.16
CA ALA A 77 10.97 -24.98 -2.13
C ALA A 77 10.64 -24.19 -3.42
N ASP A 78 9.37 -23.97 -3.71
CA ASP A 78 8.88 -23.20 -4.86
C ASP A 78 8.64 -21.72 -4.54
N TYR A 79 8.98 -21.26 -3.33
CA TYR A 79 8.80 -19.87 -2.95
C TYR A 79 9.65 -18.92 -3.81
N ASP A 80 8.97 -18.11 -4.62
CA ASP A 80 9.59 -17.10 -5.46
C ASP A 80 9.54 -15.70 -4.81
N LEU A 81 10.68 -15.29 -4.25
CA LEU A 81 10.87 -13.95 -3.67
C LEU A 81 10.69 -12.83 -4.72
N GLN A 82 11.16 -13.03 -5.95
CA GLN A 82 11.05 -12.03 -7.01
C GLN A 82 9.59 -11.80 -7.37
N ARG A 83 8.81 -12.88 -7.52
CA ARG A 83 7.36 -12.79 -7.74
C ARG A 83 6.66 -12.08 -6.58
N HIS A 84 7.05 -12.37 -5.34
CA HIS A 84 6.47 -11.70 -4.16
C HIS A 84 6.72 -10.19 -4.18
N VAL A 85 7.94 -9.76 -4.51
CA VAL A 85 8.24 -8.32 -4.66
C VAL A 85 7.40 -7.70 -5.77
N LEU A 86 7.27 -8.35 -6.93
CA LEU A 86 6.46 -7.83 -8.05
C LEU A 86 4.97 -7.71 -7.70
N VAL A 87 4.40 -8.68 -6.99
CA VAL A 87 3.02 -8.63 -6.49
C VAL A 87 2.85 -7.47 -5.50
N MET A 88 3.82 -7.25 -4.62
CA MET A 88 3.80 -6.11 -3.70
C MET A 88 3.92 -4.76 -4.41
N ILE A 89 4.75 -4.66 -5.45
CA ILE A 89 4.84 -3.48 -6.32
C ILE A 89 3.48 -3.19 -6.93
N ALA A 90 2.85 -4.21 -7.54
CA ALA A 90 1.57 -4.08 -8.20
C ALA A 90 0.46 -3.66 -7.22
N ILE A 91 0.41 -4.23 -6.00
CA ILE A 91 -0.55 -3.83 -4.97
C ILE A 91 -0.39 -2.35 -4.62
N LEU A 92 0.83 -1.88 -4.37
CA LEU A 92 1.07 -0.48 -4.03
C LEU A 92 0.68 0.46 -5.17
N ALA A 93 0.98 0.08 -6.41
CA ALA A 93 0.62 0.85 -7.59
C ALA A 93 -0.91 0.90 -7.80
N GLU A 94 -1.62 -0.23 -7.69
CA GLU A 94 -3.08 -0.25 -7.82
C GLU A 94 -3.73 0.53 -6.66
N MET A 95 -3.25 0.39 -5.41
CA MET A 95 -3.75 1.19 -4.28
C MET A 95 -3.64 2.69 -4.52
N ALA A 96 -2.54 3.15 -5.12
CA ALA A 96 -2.35 4.57 -5.44
C ALA A 96 -3.37 5.09 -6.45
N LEU A 97 -3.92 4.23 -7.33
CA LEU A 97 -4.99 4.61 -8.27
C LEU A 97 -6.36 4.75 -7.59
N LEU A 98 -6.61 4.02 -6.50
CA LEU A 98 -7.87 4.07 -5.76
C LEU A 98 -7.90 5.20 -4.71
N VAL A 99 -6.74 5.72 -4.30
CA VAL A 99 -6.69 6.82 -3.35
C VAL A 99 -7.05 8.12 -4.10
N PRO A 100 -8.15 8.80 -3.76
CA PRO A 100 -8.43 10.11 -4.32
C PRO A 100 -7.27 11.04 -3.97
N ALA A 101 -6.82 11.85 -4.94
CA ALA A 101 -5.76 12.82 -4.73
C ALA A 101 -6.03 13.59 -3.44
N ALA A 102 -5.04 13.64 -2.55
CA ALA A 102 -5.20 14.23 -1.23
C ALA A 102 -5.90 15.59 -1.36
N VAL A 103 -7.04 15.72 -0.68
CA VAL A 103 -7.78 16.99 -0.62
C VAL A 103 -6.80 18.01 -0.06
N THR A 104 -6.25 18.84 -0.95
CA THR A 104 -5.44 19.98 -0.55
C THR A 104 -6.44 20.97 0.01
N TYR A 105 -6.56 21.04 1.33
CA TYR A 105 -7.25 22.17 1.94
C TYR A 105 -6.42 23.41 1.57
N PRO A 106 -6.95 24.38 0.81
CA PRO A 106 -6.33 25.69 0.73
C PRO A 106 -6.46 26.28 2.13
N GLY A 107 -5.41 26.10 2.95
CA GLY A 107 -5.30 26.79 4.22
C GLY A 107 -5.17 28.27 3.90
N THR A 108 -6.28 28.99 3.89
CA THR A 108 -6.27 30.45 3.95
C THR A 108 -5.61 30.79 5.28
N ALA A 109 -4.32 31.14 5.25
CA ALA A 109 -3.64 31.70 6.39
C ALA A 109 -4.41 32.97 6.77
N ILE A 110 -5.23 32.88 7.82
CA ILE A 110 -5.90 34.04 8.39
C ILE A 110 -4.78 34.92 8.93
N PRO A 111 -4.57 36.14 8.41
CA PRO A 111 -3.53 37.02 8.94
C PRO A 111 -3.83 37.28 10.40
N ALA A 112 -2.84 37.05 11.26
CA ALA A 112 -2.92 37.38 12.66
C ALA A 112 -3.26 38.88 12.80
N ARG A 113 -4.37 39.17 13.48
CA ARG A 113 -4.86 40.53 13.71
C ARG A 113 -3.88 41.25 14.65
N PRO A 114 -3.53 42.52 14.39
CA PRO A 114 -2.55 43.29 15.17
C PRO A 114 -2.99 43.52 16.61
#